data_AF-A0AA97I3C5-F1
#
_entry.id   AF-A0AA97I3C5-F1
#
_cell.length_a   1.000
_cell.length_b   1.000
_cell.length_c   1.000
_cell.angle_alpha   90.00
_cell.angle_beta   90.00
_cell.angle_gamma   90.00
#
_symmetry.space_group_name_H-M   'P 1'
#
loop_
_entity.id
_entity.type
_entity.pdbx_description
1 polymer ?
#
loop_
_entity_poly.entity_id
_entity_poly.type
_entity_poly.pdbx_seq_one_letter_code
_entity_poly.pdbx_strand_id
1 'polypeptide(L)'
;MNRCINKLRPDIIEEEIAPEEAVSYIKKKSPEVYKMPEGFTIKGVTILGDPPLFVGLKPKKKEIVFYFKKPCFGTYLMKIEGSEDDFSKIRSEGKLIE
;
A
#
# COMPACT_ATOMS: atom_id res chain seq x y z
N MET A 1 -7.93 14.27 16.00
CA MET A 1 -6.72 13.55 15.54
C MET A 1 -7.15 12.58 14.45
N ASN A 2 -7.26 13.06 13.21
CA ASN A 2 -8.02 12.35 12.16
C ASN A 2 -7.04 11.75 11.15
N ARG A 3 -6.49 10.57 11.47
CA ARG A 3 -5.70 9.72 10.57
C ARG A 3 -6.66 8.83 9.77
N CYS A 4 -7.48 9.43 8.92
CA CYS A 4 -8.42 8.68 8.08
C CYS A 4 -7.77 8.35 6.73
N ILE A 5 -7.91 7.10 6.29
CA ILE A 5 -7.45 6.66 4.98
C ILE A 5 -8.07 7.44 3.82
N ASN A 6 -9.28 7.97 4.01
CA ASN A 6 -9.97 8.85 3.06
C ASN A 6 -9.19 10.13 2.71
N LYS A 7 -8.26 10.59 3.56
CA LYS A 7 -7.39 11.74 3.24
C LYS A 7 -6.42 11.43 2.10
N LEU A 8 -6.09 10.16 1.89
CA LEU A 8 -5.25 9.74 0.78
C LEU A 8 -6.01 9.75 -0.56
N ARG A 9 -7.34 9.96 -0.53
CA ARG A 9 -8.24 9.74 -1.68
C ARG A 9 -7.88 8.44 -2.43
N PRO A 10 -7.87 7.30 -1.73
CA PRO A 10 -7.52 6.04 -2.35
C PRO A 10 -8.60 5.64 -3.36
N ASP A 11 -8.16 5.25 -4.54
CA ASP A 11 -8.97 4.48 -5.47
C ASP A 11 -9.00 3.03 -5.00
N ILE A 12 -10.20 2.52 -4.82
CA ILE A 12 -10.43 1.11 -4.49
C ILE A 12 -10.28 0.30 -5.78
N ILE A 13 -9.34 -0.64 -5.78
CA ILE A 13 -9.19 -1.59 -6.88
C ILE A 13 -10.13 -2.77 -6.66
N GLU A 14 -10.12 -3.32 -5.45
CA GLU A 14 -10.91 -4.50 -5.09
C GLU A 14 -11.24 -4.46 -3.58
N GLU A 15 -12.47 -4.80 -3.26
CA GLU A 15 -13.00 -4.89 -1.90
C GLU A 15 -13.04 -6.36 -1.48
N GLU A 16 -12.82 -6.66 -0.20
CA GLU A 16 -12.91 -8.02 0.37
C GLU A 16 -11.98 -9.07 -0.28
N ILE A 17 -10.84 -8.65 -0.82
CA ILE A 17 -9.84 -9.54 -1.42
C ILE A 17 -9.12 -10.37 -0.35
N ALA A 18 -8.72 -11.60 -0.67
CA ALA A 18 -7.84 -12.36 0.21
C ALA A 18 -6.45 -11.67 0.32
N PRO A 19 -5.83 -11.58 1.52
CA PRO A 19 -4.51 -10.96 1.68
C PRO A 19 -3.45 -11.52 0.73
N GLU A 20 -3.46 -12.84 0.52
CA GLU A 20 -2.53 -13.53 -0.38
C GLU A 20 -2.70 -13.10 -1.84
N GLU A 21 -3.95 -12.95 -2.28
CA GLU A 21 -4.29 -12.47 -3.63
C GLU A 21 -3.90 -11.01 -3.81
N ALA A 22 -4.12 -10.16 -2.80
CA ALA A 22 -3.69 -8.77 -2.82
C ALA A 22 -2.17 -8.65 -2.97
N VAL A 23 -1.41 -9.47 -2.22
CA VAL A 23 0.06 -9.52 -2.36
C VAL A 23 0.47 -10.00 -3.75
N SER A 24 -0.17 -11.05 -4.26
CA SER A 24 0.09 -11.59 -5.60
C SER A 24 -0.20 -10.54 -6.70
N TYR A 25 -1.28 -9.79 -6.56
CA TYR A 25 -1.63 -8.69 -7.46
C TYR A 25 -0.57 -7.59 -7.43
N ILE A 26 -0.15 -7.15 -6.24
CA ILE A 26 0.89 -6.13 -6.06
C ILE A 26 2.18 -6.59 -6.74
N LYS A 27 2.59 -7.84 -6.54
CA LYS A 27 3.79 -8.42 -7.15
C LYS A 27 3.73 -8.51 -8.67
N LYS A 28 2.60 -8.97 -9.23
CA LYS A 28 2.46 -9.11 -10.69
C LYS A 28 2.29 -7.78 -11.42
N LYS A 29 1.60 -6.82 -10.80
CA LYS A 29 1.17 -5.59 -11.47
C LYS A 29 2.06 -4.38 -11.17
N SER A 30 2.97 -4.48 -10.20
CA SER A 30 3.88 -3.39 -9.83
C SER A 30 5.31 -3.74 -10.23
N PRO A 31 6.03 -2.84 -10.91
CA PRO A 31 7.42 -3.08 -11.31
C PRO A 31 8.37 -3.13 -10.12
N GLU A 32 8.04 -2.45 -9.01
CA GLU A 32 8.81 -2.50 -7.78
C GLU A 32 7.87 -2.81 -6.62
N VAL A 33 8.28 -3.75 -5.76
CA VAL A 33 7.52 -4.19 -4.59
C VAL A 33 8.39 -4.09 -3.37
N TYR A 34 7.90 -3.43 -2.34
CA TYR A 34 8.62 -3.22 -1.10
C TYR A 34 7.87 -3.87 0.06
N LYS A 35 8.61 -4.63 0.86
CA LYS A 35 8.17 -5.13 2.15
C LYS A 35 8.23 -3.98 3.15
N MET A 36 7.09 -3.56 3.66
CA MET A 36 7.01 -2.53 4.68
C MET A 36 7.10 -3.13 6.08
N PRO A 37 7.73 -2.41 7.03
CA PRO A 37 7.61 -2.73 8.44
C PRO A 37 6.18 -2.50 8.95
N GLU A 38 5.88 -3.06 10.12
CA GLU A 38 4.61 -2.82 10.80
C GLU A 38 4.41 -1.33 11.14
N GLY A 39 3.18 -0.85 11.01
CA GLY A 39 2.84 0.53 11.35
C GLY A 39 3.38 1.58 10.38
N PHE A 40 3.81 1.19 9.17
CA PHE A 40 4.28 2.14 8.17
C PHE A 40 3.21 3.18 7.82
N THR A 41 3.67 4.38 7.46
CA THR A 41 2.78 5.51 7.18
C THR A 41 2.95 6.02 5.76
N ILE A 42 1.85 6.11 5.02
CA ILE A 42 1.83 6.77 3.71
C ILE A 42 1.18 8.14 3.88
N LYS A 43 1.87 9.22 3.49
CA LYS A 43 1.42 10.61 3.68
C LYS A 43 0.86 10.89 5.08
N GLY A 44 1.48 10.31 6.11
CA GLY A 44 1.08 10.48 7.51
C GLY A 44 -0.14 9.68 7.96
N VAL A 45 -0.67 8.78 7.12
CA VAL A 45 -1.71 7.81 7.46
C VAL A 45 -1.08 6.45 7.72
N THR A 46 -1.32 5.91 8.91
CA THR A 46 -0.90 4.56 9.28
C THR A 46 -1.71 3.53 8.51
N ILE A 47 -1.02 2.68 7.76
CA ILE A 47 -1.65 1.57 7.06
C ILE A 47 -1.77 0.40 8.04
N LEU A 48 -3.00 -0.07 8.22
CA LEU A 48 -3.32 -1.21 9.09
C LEU A 48 -3.37 -2.47 8.23
N GLY A 49 -2.70 -3.52 8.69
CA GLY A 49 -2.75 -4.85 8.11
C GLY A 49 -1.79 -5.79 8.82
N ASP A 50 -1.98 -7.09 8.61
CA ASP A 50 -1.11 -8.09 9.22
C ASP A 50 0.26 -8.12 8.52
N PRO A 51 1.36 -8.15 9.28
CA PRO A 51 2.68 -8.34 8.72
C PRO A 51 2.82 -9.74 8.10
N PRO A 52 3.61 -9.88 7.04
CA PRO A 52 4.36 -8.83 6.35
C PRO A 52 3.52 -7.99 5.37
N LEU A 53 3.65 -6.66 5.43
CA LEU A 53 2.96 -5.72 4.54
C LEU A 53 3.73 -5.53 3.23
N PHE A 54 3.02 -5.49 2.11
CA PHE A 54 3.60 -5.30 0.77
C PHE A 54 3.02 -4.06 0.09
N VAL A 55 3.89 -3.26 -0.50
CA VAL A 55 3.53 -2.05 -1.23
C VAL A 55 4.16 -2.08 -2.61
N GLY A 56 3.35 -1.89 -3.64
CA GLY A 56 3.79 -1.78 -5.02
C GLY A 56 3.96 -0.33 -5.43
N LEU A 57 5.10 0.01 -6.03
CA LEU A 57 5.34 1.32 -6.61
C LEU A 57 5.25 1.26 -8.13
N LYS A 58 4.49 2.19 -8.71
CA LYS A 58 4.39 2.40 -10.15
C LYS A 58 4.89 3.82 -10.46
N PRO A 59 6.21 4.06 -10.40
CA PRO A 59 6.77 5.41 -10.57
C PRO A 59 6.39 6.03 -11.92
N LYS A 60 6.29 5.23 -13.00
CA LYS A 60 5.85 5.70 -14.33
C LYS A 60 4.45 6.31 -14.33
N LYS A 61 3.55 5.81 -13.48
CA LYS A 61 2.16 6.30 -13.37
C LYS A 61 1.95 7.18 -12.14
N LYS A 62 2.98 7.39 -11.33
CA LYS A 62 2.88 8.04 -10.02
C LYS A 62 1.80 7.40 -9.14
N GLU A 63 1.68 6.08 -9.19
CA GLU A 63 0.71 5.32 -8.37
C GLU A 63 1.43 4.46 -7.33
N ILE A 64 0.88 4.41 -6.12
CA ILE A 64 1.28 3.51 -5.04
C ILE A 64 0.11 2.55 -4.80
N VAL A 65 0.37 1.25 -4.85
CA VAL A 65 -0.64 0.21 -4.65
C VAL A 65 -0.34 -0.52 -3.35
N PHE A 66 -1.33 -0.68 -2.49
CA PHE A 66 -1.17 -1.35 -1.20
C PHE A 66 -2.49 -1.99 -0.77
N TYR A 67 -2.41 -2.97 0.12
CA TYR A 67 -3.61 -3.50 0.75
C TYR A 67 -3.78 -2.94 2.16
N PHE A 68 -5.03 -2.77 2.57
CA PHE A 68 -5.41 -2.25 3.88
C PHE A 68 -6.44 -3.19 4.49
N LYS A 69 -6.16 -3.73 5.68
CA LYS A 69 -7.11 -4.57 6.40
C LYS A 69 -7.94 -3.71 7.34
N LYS A 70 -9.23 -3.62 7.05
CA LYS A 70 -10.22 -3.00 7.93
C LYS A 70 -10.76 -4.09 8.88
N PRO A 71 -10.66 -3.93 10.21
CA PRO A 71 -11.06 -4.98 11.16
C PRO A 71 -12.53 -5.37 11.05
N CYS A 72 -13.38 -4.50 10.51
CA CYS A 72 -14.82 -4.73 10.40
C CYS A 72 -15.28 -5.23 9.01
N PHE A 73 -14.49 -5.04 7.94
CA PHE A 73 -14.93 -5.26 6.55
C PHE A 73 -13.91 -6.03 5.69
N GLY A 74 -12.88 -6.63 6.31
CA GLY A 74 -11.89 -7.41 5.57
C GLY A 74 -10.78 -6.58 4.92
N THR A 75 -10.14 -7.14 3.90
CA THR A 75 -8.97 -6.54 3.24
C THR A 75 -9.37 -5.84 1.96
N TYR A 76 -8.85 -4.64 1.77
CA TYR A 76 -9.09 -3.79 0.62
C TYR A 76 -7.81 -3.62 -0.15
N LEU A 77 -7.84 -3.82 -1.46
CA LEU A 77 -6.75 -3.45 -2.34
C LEU A 77 -7.00 -2.04 -2.84
N MET A 78 -6.09 -1.13 -2.50
CA MET A 78 -6.21 0.28 -2.80
C MET A 78 -5.01 0.79 -3.57
N LYS A 79 -5.21 1.86 -4.33
CA LYS A 79 -4.13 2.64 -4.91
C LYS A 79 -4.31 4.11 -4.59
N ILE A 80 -3.21 4.83 -4.52
CA ILE A 80 -3.19 6.29 -4.35
C ILE A 80 -2.21 6.89 -5.33
N GLU A 81 -2.38 8.18 -5.63
CA GLU A 81 -1.34 8.95 -6.30
C GLU A 81 -0.18 9.22 -5.34
N GLY A 82 1.03 8.87 -5.75
CA GLY A 82 2.28 9.08 -5.03
C GLY A 82 3.12 10.19 -5.65
N SER A 83 3.77 10.99 -4.81
CA SER A 83 4.83 11.92 -5.23
C SER A 83 6.19 11.23 -5.24
N GLU A 84 7.20 11.86 -5.84
CA GLU A 84 8.59 11.35 -5.80
C GLU A 84 9.11 11.21 -4.36
N ASP A 85 8.75 12.13 -3.47
CA ASP A 85 9.04 12.04 -2.04
C ASP A 85 8.39 10.81 -1.39
N ASP A 86 7.13 10.49 -1.73
CA ASP A 86 6.47 9.28 -1.21
C ASP A 86 7.19 8.01 -1.66
N PHE A 87 7.57 7.95 -2.95
CA PHE A 87 8.32 6.83 -3.49
C PHE A 87 9.68 6.69 -2.81
N SER A 88 10.42 7.80 -2.67
CA SER A 88 11.73 7.81 -2.01
C SER A 88 11.63 7.35 -0.55
N LYS A 89 10.60 7.80 0.16
CA LYS A 89 10.34 7.38 1.54
C LYS A 89 10.07 5.88 1.65
N ILE A 90 9.19 5.35 0.79
CA ILE A 90 8.87 3.90 0.77
C ILE A 90 10.12 3.08 0.40
N ARG A 91 10.94 3.56 -0.54
CA ARG A 91 12.22 2.93 -0.90
C ARG A 91 13.22 2.92 0.26
N SER A 92 13.21 3.96 1.09
CA SER A 92 14.12 4.09 2.23
C SER A 92 13.67 3.31 3.46
N GLU A 93 12.37 3.23 3.73
CA GLU A 93 11.81 2.50 4.88
C GLU A 93 11.56 1.02 4.57
N GLY A 94 11.40 0.69 3.29
CA GLY A 94 11.07 -0.64 2.80
C GLY A 94 12.26 -1.51 2.43
N LYS A 95 12.03 -2.81 2.43
CA LYS A 95 12.94 -3.77 1.79
C LYS A 95 12.40 -4.14 0.41
N LEU A 96 13.17 -3.84 -0.65
CA LEU A 96 12.86 -4.29 -2.00
C LEU A 96 12.78 -5.82 -2.00
N ILE A 97 11.76 -6.35 -2.66
CA ILE A 97 11.56 -7.79 -2.83
C ILE A 97 11.57 -8.05 -4.32
N GLU A 98 12.56 -8.83 -4.76
CA GLU A 98 12.68 -9.33 -6.13
C GLU A 98 11.64 -10.40 -6.45
#